data_AF-A0A934FE20-F1
#
_entry.id   AF-A0A934FE20-F1
#
_cell.length_a   1.000
_cell.length_b   1.000
_cell.length_c   1.000
_cell.angle_alpha   90.00
_cell.angle_beta   90.00
_cell.angle_gamma   90.00
#
_symmetry.space_group_name_H-M   'P 1'
#
loop_
_entity.id
_entity.type
_entity.pdbx_description
1 polymer ?
#
loop_
_entity_poly.entity_id
_entity_poly.type
_entity_poly.pdbx_seq_one_letter_code
_entity_poly.pdbx_strand_id
1 'polypeptide(L)'
;MSTIEKLGVRMSNPVPVTIDAASYAEYIALLHIQVEMLAKTVAILNLENPGGENERLAEVQNAVALIASSTRDALLEHLRLARDQGLRFAIAPPGGALHH
;
A
#
# COMPACT_ATOMS: atom_id res chain seq x y z
N MET A 1 -0.02 4.50 -22.68
CA MET A 1 -0.98 4.96 -21.65
C MET A 1 -0.46 4.49 -20.31
N SER A 2 -0.15 5.42 -19.41
CA SER A 2 0.34 5.09 -18.06
C SER A 2 -0.78 4.48 -17.21
N THR A 3 -0.42 3.75 -16.14
CA THR A 3 -1.40 3.09 -15.26
C THR A 3 -2.39 4.08 -14.64
N ILE A 4 -1.96 5.29 -14.33
CA ILE A 4 -2.83 6.33 -13.75
C ILE A 4 -3.84 6.87 -14.76
N GLU A 5 -3.51 6.93 -16.05
CA GLU A 5 -4.43 7.37 -17.11
C GLU A 5 -5.59 6.39 -17.30
N LYS A 6 -5.33 5.08 -17.12
CA LYS A 6 -6.38 4.05 -17.12
C LYS A 6 -7.35 4.19 -15.95
N LEU A 7 -6.93 4.84 -14.86
CA LEU A 7 -7.76 5.17 -13.71
C LEU A 7 -8.45 6.54 -13.84
N GLY A 8 -8.40 7.17 -15.00
CA GLY A 8 -8.97 8.50 -15.24
C GLY A 8 -8.13 9.65 -14.69
N VAL A 9 -6.94 9.37 -14.15
CA VAL A 9 -6.04 10.38 -13.61
C VAL A 9 -5.03 10.79 -14.67
N ARG A 10 -5.01 12.08 -15.01
CA ARG A 10 -4.03 12.65 -15.93
C ARG A 10 -2.94 13.36 -15.14
N MET A 11 -1.69 13.01 -15.41
CA MET A 11 -0.53 13.74 -14.89
C MET A 11 0.09 14.53 -16.03
N SER A 12 0.19 15.84 -15.87
CA SER A 12 0.92 16.72 -16.77
C SER A 12 1.87 17.57 -15.94
N ASN A 13 3.17 17.45 -16.17
CA ASN A 13 4.13 18.35 -15.56
C ASN A 13 5.34 18.56 -16.49
N PRO A 14 5.63 19.79 -16.94
CA PRO A 14 6.72 20.06 -17.87
C PRO A 14 8.10 20.17 -17.20
N VAL A 15 8.18 20.14 -15.87
CA VAL A 15 9.42 20.38 -15.09
C VAL A 15 9.63 19.34 -13.99
N PRO A 16 10.87 19.16 -13.49
CA PRO A 16 11.12 18.28 -12.34
C PRO A 16 10.33 18.72 -11.09
N VAL A 17 9.71 17.77 -10.39
CA VAL A 17 9.09 18.00 -9.07
C VAL A 17 10.16 17.77 -8.00
N THR A 18 10.31 18.71 -7.08
CA THR A 18 11.06 18.48 -5.84
C THR A 18 10.07 18.24 -4.71
N ILE A 19 10.22 17.14 -4.00
CA ILE A 19 9.42 16.82 -2.81
C ILE A 19 10.39 16.87 -1.62
N ASP A 20 10.05 17.61 -0.58
CA ASP A 20 10.88 17.66 0.62
C ASP A 20 10.83 16.32 1.38
N ALA A 21 11.89 16.02 2.12
CA ALA A 21 12.04 14.74 2.80
C ALA A 21 10.96 14.50 3.88
N ALA A 22 10.43 15.56 4.52
CA ALA A 22 9.41 15.41 5.56
C ALA A 22 8.06 15.04 4.95
N SER A 23 7.62 15.75 3.91
CA SER A 23 6.40 15.41 3.15
C SER A 23 6.47 14.00 2.56
N TYR A 24 7.64 13.61 2.06
CA TYR A 24 7.83 12.25 1.54
C TYR A 24 7.78 11.20 2.66
N ALA A 25 8.33 11.49 3.84
CA ALA A 25 8.25 10.59 4.99
C ALA A 25 6.80 10.41 5.49
N GLU A 26 5.99 11.47 5.51
CA GLU A 26 4.56 11.40 5.83
C GLU A 26 3.80 10.53 4.82
N TYR A 27 4.13 10.65 3.54
CA TYR A 27 3.56 9.79 2.50
C TYR A 27 3.91 8.31 2.72
N ILE A 28 5.17 8.00 3.04
CA ILE A 28 5.59 6.63 3.39
C ILE A 28 4.84 6.12 4.63
N ALA A 29 4.67 6.96 5.66
CA ALA A 29 3.91 6.61 6.86
C ALA A 29 2.44 6.29 6.54
N LEU A 30 1.80 7.09 5.68
CA LEU A 30 0.44 6.85 5.21
C LEU A 30 0.33 5.50 4.48
N LEU A 31 1.23 5.24 3.52
CA LEU A 31 1.25 3.97 2.78
C LEU A 31 1.45 2.79 3.72
N HIS A 32 2.34 2.92 4.71
CA HIS A 32 2.58 1.88 5.70
C HIS A 32 1.32 1.55 6.51
N ILE A 33 0.63 2.56 7.04
CA ILE A 33 -0.64 2.38 7.77
C ILE A 33 -1.70 1.72 6.86
N GLN A 34 -1.80 2.14 5.60
CA GLN A 34 -2.73 1.54 4.64
C GLN A 34 -2.44 0.06 4.40
N VAL A 35 -1.17 -0.32 4.23
CA VAL A 35 -0.77 -1.73 4.09
C VAL A 35 -1.19 -2.54 5.32
N GLU A 36 -0.94 -2.05 6.53
CA GLU A 36 -1.32 -2.75 7.75
C GLU A 36 -2.83 -2.90 7.89
N MET A 37 -3.58 -1.83 7.61
CA MET A 37 -5.05 -1.84 7.69
C MET A 37 -5.66 -2.77 6.66
N LEU A 38 -5.20 -2.73 5.40
CA LEU A 38 -5.67 -3.61 4.34
C LEU A 38 -5.35 -5.07 4.64
N ALA A 39 -4.16 -5.36 5.17
CA ALA A 39 -3.80 -6.71 5.58
C ALA A 39 -4.74 -7.26 6.67
N LYS A 40 -5.08 -6.44 7.68
CA LYS A 40 -6.07 -6.81 8.71
C LYS A 40 -7.46 -7.01 8.11
N THR A 41 -7.90 -6.14 7.21
CA THR A 41 -9.20 -6.27 6.53
C THR A 41 -9.28 -7.55 5.70
N VAL A 42 -8.24 -7.87 4.93
CA VAL A 42 -8.17 -9.14 4.18
C VAL A 42 -8.27 -10.34 5.12
N ALA A 43 -7.54 -10.32 6.23
CA ALA A 43 -7.60 -11.39 7.22
C ALA A 43 -9.01 -11.58 7.79
N ILE A 44 -9.68 -10.49 8.18
CA ILE A 44 -11.06 -10.52 8.69
C ILE A 44 -12.00 -11.06 7.61
N LEU A 45 -11.95 -10.54 6.39
CA LEU A 45 -12.83 -10.99 5.32
C LEU A 45 -12.67 -12.49 5.02
N ASN A 46 -11.42 -13.00 5.03
CA ASN A 46 -11.14 -14.43 4.86
C ASN A 46 -11.71 -15.30 6.00
N LEU A 47 -11.84 -14.76 7.20
CA LEU A 47 -12.50 -15.44 8.32
C LEU A 47 -14.03 -15.42 8.20
N GLU A 48 -14.60 -14.31 7.72
CA GLU A 48 -16.05 -14.12 7.59
C GLU A 48 -16.66 -14.84 6.37
N ASN A 49 -15.87 -15.10 5.32
CA ASN A 49 -16.30 -15.85 4.14
C ASN A 49 -15.28 -16.92 3.76
N PRO A 50 -15.11 -17.95 4.61
CA PRO A 50 -14.18 -19.04 4.34
C PRO A 50 -14.65 -19.78 3.09
N GLY A 51 -13.75 -19.99 2.13
CA GLY A 51 -14.07 -20.72 0.89
C GLY A 51 -14.90 -19.96 -0.14
N GLY A 52 -15.29 -18.71 0.11
CA GLY A 52 -15.99 -17.87 -0.87
C GLY A 52 -17.47 -18.21 -1.07
N GLU A 53 -18.10 -18.86 -0.09
CA GLU A 53 -19.50 -19.34 -0.18
C GLU A 53 -20.51 -18.20 -0.43
N ASN A 54 -20.25 -17.01 0.12
CA ASN A 54 -20.98 -15.81 -0.21
C ASN A 54 -20.32 -15.10 -1.40
N GLU A 55 -20.91 -15.24 -2.60
CA GLU A 55 -20.37 -14.67 -3.84
C GLU A 55 -20.18 -13.15 -3.81
N ARG A 56 -21.11 -12.41 -3.18
CA ARG A 56 -21.00 -10.94 -3.05
C ARG A 56 -19.82 -10.56 -2.17
N LEU A 57 -19.61 -11.31 -1.10
CA LEU A 57 -18.48 -11.09 -0.19
C LEU A 57 -17.16 -11.56 -0.80
N ALA A 58 -17.19 -12.60 -1.65
CA ALA A 58 -16.05 -13.07 -2.43
C ALA A 58 -15.55 -12.02 -3.44
N GLU A 59 -16.46 -11.31 -4.10
CA GLU A 59 -16.10 -10.18 -4.97
C GLU A 59 -15.37 -9.08 -4.19
N VAL A 60 -15.89 -8.69 -3.02
CA VAL A 60 -15.27 -7.70 -2.15
C VAL A 60 -13.91 -8.18 -1.63
N GLN A 61 -13.81 -9.45 -1.19
CA GLN A 61 -12.55 -10.07 -0.78
C GLN A 61 -11.48 -9.95 -1.85
N ASN A 62 -11.81 -10.34 -3.08
CA ASN A 62 -10.88 -10.30 -4.20
C ASN A 62 -10.42 -8.87 -4.51
N ALA A 63 -11.37 -7.92 -4.52
CA ALA A 63 -11.05 -6.51 -4.74
C ALA A 63 -10.14 -5.94 -3.63
N VAL A 64 -10.46 -6.20 -2.36
CA VAL A 64 -9.66 -5.72 -1.23
C VAL A 64 -8.29 -6.39 -1.19
N ALA A 65 -8.19 -7.68 -1.51
CA ALA A 65 -6.90 -8.38 -1.61
C ALA A 65 -6.01 -7.81 -2.71
N LEU A 66 -6.58 -7.48 -3.87
CA LEU A 66 -5.85 -6.84 -4.97
C LEU A 66 -5.37 -5.43 -4.60
N ILE A 67 -6.20 -4.66 -3.89
CA ILE A 67 -5.79 -3.34 -3.38
C ILE A 67 -4.67 -3.51 -2.36
N ALA A 68 -4.79 -4.45 -1.42
CA ALA A 68 -3.77 -4.75 -0.42
C ALA A 68 -2.41 -5.08 -1.03
N SER A 69 -2.38 -5.94 -2.06
CA SER A 69 -1.14 -6.28 -2.76
C SER A 69 -0.57 -5.06 -3.51
N SER A 70 -1.42 -4.33 -4.23
CA SER A 70 -0.98 -3.17 -5.03
C SER A 70 -0.44 -2.05 -4.15
N THR A 71 -1.08 -1.76 -3.01
CA THR A 71 -0.61 -0.76 -2.04
C THR A 71 0.71 -1.19 -1.40
N ARG A 72 0.88 -2.49 -1.11
CA ARG A 72 2.14 -3.03 -0.60
C ARG A 72 3.27 -2.89 -1.63
N ASP A 73 3.01 -3.23 -2.88
CA ASP A 73 4.00 -3.12 -3.95
C ASP A 73 4.40 -1.66 -4.18
N ALA A 74 3.44 -0.73 -4.13
CA ALA A 74 3.71 0.70 -4.19
C ALA A 74 4.63 1.16 -3.04
N LEU A 75 4.33 0.76 -1.79
CA LEU A 75 5.19 1.07 -0.65
C LEU A 75 6.62 0.54 -0.85
N LEU A 76 6.76 -0.72 -1.27
CA LEU A 76 8.08 -1.33 -1.50
C LEU A 76 8.86 -0.61 -2.59
N GLU A 77 8.19 -0.22 -3.68
CA GLU A 77 8.82 0.53 -4.77
C GLU A 77 9.25 1.93 -4.31
N HIS A 78 8.41 2.64 -3.55
CA HIS A 78 8.79 3.94 -2.99
C HIS A 78 9.98 3.82 -2.02
N LEU A 79 10.00 2.82 -1.14
CA LEU A 79 11.14 2.55 -0.26
C LEU A 79 12.42 2.24 -1.05
N ARG A 80 12.30 1.49 -2.16
CA ARG A 80 13.42 1.20 -3.06
C ARG A 80 13.95 2.49 -3.69
N LEU A 81 13.08 3.31 -4.29
CA LEU A 81 13.43 4.59 -4.90
C LEU A 81 14.06 5.56 -3.89
N ALA A 82 13.53 5.61 -2.67
CA ALA A 82 14.07 6.44 -1.60
C ALA A 82 15.48 6.00 -1.20
N ARG A 83 15.69 4.69 -1.06
CA ARG A 83 17.01 4.10 -0.77
C ARG A 83 18.03 4.45 -1.84
N ASP A 84 17.64 4.34 -3.11
CA ASP A 84 18.49 4.64 -4.26
C ASP A 84 18.84 6.15 -4.32
N GLN A 85 18.01 7.01 -3.72
CA GLN A 85 18.26 8.45 -3.53
C GLN A 85 18.95 8.81 -2.20
N GLY A 86 19.36 7.82 -1.41
CA GLY A 86 20.10 8.03 -0.16
C GLY A 86 19.25 8.19 1.10
N LEU A 87 17.92 8.19 0.99
CA LEU A 87 17.02 8.17 2.15
C LEU A 87 17.03 6.78 2.80
N ARG A 88 16.82 6.72 4.12
CA ARG A 88 16.79 5.47 4.88
C ARG A 88 15.58 5.50 5.82
N PHE A 89 14.72 4.49 5.69
CA PHE A 89 13.58 4.28 6.58
C PHE A 89 13.85 3.08 7.47
N ALA A 90 13.72 3.26 8.78
CA ALA A 90 13.71 2.17 9.74
C ALA A 90 12.25 1.89 10.11
N ILE A 91 11.64 0.91 9.45
CA ILE A 91 10.26 0.50 9.75
C ILE A 91 10.35 -0.54 10.86
N ALA A 92 9.90 -0.18 12.06
CA ALA A 92 9.78 -1.14 13.15
C ALA A 92 8.72 -2.19 12.78
N PRO A 93 8.92 -3.48 13.14
CA PRO A 93 7.86 -4.46 13.01
C PRO A 93 6.65 -4.02 13.85
N PRO A 94 5.41 -4.30 13.40
CA PRO A 94 4.21 -3.92 14.12
C PRO A 94 4.30 -4.39 15.59
N GLY A 95 4.01 -3.48 16.52
CA GLY A 95 4.07 -3.72 17.95
C GLY A 95 3.20 -4.91 18.34
N GLY A 96 3.84 -6.06 18.53
CA GLY A 96 3.20 -7.38 18.67
C GLY A 96 4.17 -8.54 18.45
N ALA A 97 5.30 -8.30 17.76
CA ALA A 97 6.42 -9.25 17.66
C ALA A 97 7.43 -9.11 18.84
N LEU A 98 6.94 -8.80 20.04
CA LEU A 98 7.73 -8.85 21.28
C LEU A 98 7.29 -10.06 22.09
N HIS A 99 8.12 -11.10 22.05
CA HIS A 99 8.17 -12.27 22.93
C HIS A 99 7.04 -13.31 22.80
N HIS A 100 7.35 -14.37 22.03
CA HIS A 100 7.06 -15.75 22.44
C HIS A 100 8.36 -16.54 22.40
#